data_AF-A0A4R2U1N0-F1
#
_entry.id   AF-A0A4R2U1N0-F1
#
_cell.length_a   1.000
_cell.length_b   1.000
_cell.length_c   1.000
_cell.angle_alpha   90.00
_cell.angle_beta   90.00
_cell.angle_gamma   90.00
#
_symmetry.space_group_name_H-M   'P 1'
#
loop_
_entity.id
_entity.type
_entity.pdbx_description
1 polymer ?
#
loop_
_entity_poly.entity_id
_entity_poly.type
_entity_poly.pdbx_seq_one_letter_code
_entity_poly.pdbx_strand_id
1 'polypeptide(L)'
;MTGTPEITIHHHGVERHPLIVIDDFWPDPEALREDAASLRMGSIGPHYPGVRATVPPRLADTMRRRIAPLLAEHFGLDPAPAISEAYYSLVTTAPADLAPIQRLPHFDGVERRRIAVLLFLGHGDQGGTAFYRQRATGYESVDGTRLDRFRATLDADVRTHGLPDAAYIAGDTPMYERIAVQPAVFNRALVYAGNTLHCAYLPPEVVLSADPLAGRLTLNLFLFDD
;
A
#
# COMPACT_ATOMS: atom_id res chain seq x y z
N MET A 1 27.82 3.89 -2.67
CA MET A 1 28.11 2.52 -2.19
C MET A 1 26.78 1.81 -2.06
N THR A 2 26.46 0.84 -2.92
CA THR A 2 25.22 0.07 -2.79
C THR A 2 25.45 -1.00 -1.72
N GLY A 3 24.93 -0.78 -0.52
CA GLY A 3 24.89 -1.79 0.53
C GLY A 3 24.07 -3.01 0.10
N THR A 4 24.28 -4.14 0.76
CA THR A 4 23.34 -5.26 0.67
C THR A 4 22.01 -4.82 1.28
N PRO A 5 20.86 -5.03 0.62
CA PRO A 5 19.58 -4.64 1.16
C PRO A 5 19.34 -5.32 2.51
N GLU A 6 18.89 -4.56 3.51
CA GLU A 6 18.52 -5.09 4.82
C GLU A 6 17.07 -5.56 4.76
N ILE A 7 16.82 -6.81 5.16
CA ILE A 7 15.51 -7.46 5.07
C ILE A 7 15.02 -7.77 6.49
N THR A 8 13.84 -7.27 6.83
CA THR A 8 13.16 -7.55 8.09
C THR A 8 11.79 -8.15 7.82
N ILE A 9 11.45 -9.23 8.53
CA ILE A 9 10.13 -9.89 8.44
C ILE A 9 9.34 -9.56 9.69
N HIS A 10 8.19 -8.92 9.50
CA HIS A 10 7.23 -8.67 10.56
C HIS A 10 6.02 -9.60 10.43
N HIS A 11 5.40 -9.89 11.56
CA HIS A 11 4.15 -10.63 11.66
C HIS A 11 3.26 -9.87 12.62
N HIS A 12 2.45 -8.96 12.07
CA HIS A 12 1.61 -8.06 12.86
C HIS A 12 0.26 -8.70 13.18
N GLY A 13 -0.41 -8.16 14.20
CA GLY A 13 -1.76 -8.59 14.56
C GLY A 13 -1.87 -10.03 15.05
N VAL A 14 -3.10 -10.55 15.01
CA VAL A 14 -3.48 -11.90 15.44
C VAL A 14 -3.37 -12.88 14.28
N GLU A 15 -3.66 -12.46 13.05
CA GLU A 15 -3.56 -13.34 11.87
C GLU A 15 -2.11 -13.60 11.49
N ARG A 16 -1.17 -12.77 11.99
CA ARG A 16 0.27 -12.98 11.84
C ARG A 16 0.69 -13.08 10.37
N HIS A 17 -0.01 -12.38 9.46
CA HIS A 17 0.38 -12.35 8.06
C HIS A 17 1.78 -11.74 7.91
N PRO A 18 2.64 -12.35 7.07
CA PRO A 18 3.99 -11.83 6.86
C PRO A 18 3.94 -10.49 6.13
N LEU A 19 4.74 -9.55 6.61
CA LEU A 19 5.10 -8.32 5.95
C LEU A 19 6.62 -8.29 5.85
N ILE A 20 7.12 -8.16 4.62
CA ILE A 20 8.56 -8.01 4.36
C ILE A 20 8.85 -6.52 4.21
N VAL A 21 9.85 -6.05 4.95
CA VAL A 21 10.43 -4.72 4.81
C VAL A 21 11.83 -4.89 4.23
N ILE A 22 12.14 -4.15 3.16
CA ILE A 22 13.43 -4.18 2.49
C ILE A 22 13.96 -2.76 2.41
N ASP A 23 15.00 -2.45 3.18
CA ASP A 23 15.74 -1.20 3.08
C ASP A 23 16.79 -1.26 1.96
N ASP A 24 17.11 -0.10 1.39
CA ASP A 24 18.00 0.02 0.23
C ASP A 24 17.58 -0.88 -0.96
N PHE A 25 16.27 -0.94 -1.22
CA PHE A 25 15.66 -1.91 -2.13
C PHE A 25 16.17 -1.78 -3.57
N TRP A 26 16.29 -0.56 -4.10
CA TRP A 26 16.66 -0.30 -5.49
C TRP A 26 18.05 0.35 -5.60
N PRO A 27 18.88 -0.02 -6.61
CA PRO A 27 20.25 0.52 -6.73
C PRO A 27 20.33 2.04 -6.96
N ASP A 28 19.39 2.60 -7.71
CA ASP A 28 19.34 4.03 -8.02
C ASP A 28 17.90 4.56 -7.88
N PRO A 29 17.46 4.85 -6.64
CA PRO A 29 16.10 5.32 -6.37
C PRO A 29 15.87 6.77 -6.84
N GLU A 30 16.92 7.56 -7.04
CA GLU A 30 16.78 8.92 -7.60
C GLU A 30 16.42 8.88 -9.07
N ALA A 31 17.02 7.97 -9.85
CA ALA A 31 16.62 7.75 -11.24
C ALA A 31 15.13 7.36 -11.38
N LEU A 32 14.56 6.66 -10.39
CA LEU A 32 13.12 6.36 -10.36
C LEU A 32 12.25 7.61 -10.12
N ARG A 33 12.73 8.55 -9.30
CA ARG A 33 12.06 9.83 -9.08
C ARG A 33 12.11 10.71 -10.32
N GLU A 34 13.26 10.74 -11.00
CA GLU A 34 13.42 11.46 -12.28
C GLU A 34 12.55 10.85 -13.39
N ASP A 35 12.49 9.52 -13.49
CA ASP A 35 11.59 8.80 -14.39
C ASP A 35 10.14 9.21 -14.12
N ALA A 36 9.68 9.16 -12.86
CA ALA A 36 8.35 9.62 -12.48
C ALA A 36 8.10 11.09 -12.86
N ALA A 37 9.06 11.98 -12.63
CA ALA A 37 8.98 13.41 -12.99
C ALA A 37 8.89 13.66 -14.50
N SER A 38 9.40 12.73 -15.31
CA SER A 38 9.31 12.81 -16.77
C SER A 38 7.96 12.35 -17.35
N LEU A 39 7.16 11.63 -16.55
CA LEU A 39 5.89 11.04 -16.96
C LEU A 39 4.71 11.98 -16.73
N ARG A 40 3.65 11.80 -17.53
CA ARG A 40 2.36 12.45 -17.29
C ARG A 40 1.59 11.68 -16.22
N MET A 41 1.47 12.27 -15.04
CA MET A 41 0.60 11.79 -13.96
C MET A 41 -0.87 12.14 -14.25
N GLY A 42 -1.79 11.24 -13.91
CA GLY A 42 -3.23 11.46 -14.02
C GLY A 42 -4.05 10.55 -13.10
N SER A 43 -5.35 10.80 -12.96
CA SER A 43 -6.22 9.89 -12.20
C SER A 43 -6.44 8.59 -12.99
N ILE A 44 -6.28 7.44 -12.33
CA ILE A 44 -6.45 6.09 -12.93
C ILE A 44 -7.63 5.34 -12.26
N GLY A 45 -8.57 6.07 -11.63
CA GLY A 45 -9.78 5.50 -11.04
C GLY A 45 -10.21 6.18 -9.74
N PRO A 46 -11.34 5.74 -9.16
CA PRO A 46 -11.94 6.44 -8.01
C PRO A 46 -11.31 6.07 -6.65
N HIS A 47 -10.58 4.96 -6.58
CA HIS A 47 -10.15 4.38 -5.30
C HIS A 47 -8.90 5.03 -4.72
N TYR A 48 -7.94 5.41 -5.55
CA TYR A 48 -6.70 6.02 -5.09
C TYR A 48 -6.86 7.54 -4.95
N PRO A 49 -6.56 8.14 -3.78
CA PRO A 49 -6.72 9.57 -3.53
C PRO A 49 -5.56 10.40 -4.10
N GLY A 50 -5.36 10.32 -5.41
CA GLY A 50 -4.35 11.10 -6.11
C GLY A 50 -4.12 10.70 -7.56
N VAL A 51 -2.91 10.96 -8.04
CA VAL A 51 -2.53 10.76 -9.45
C VAL A 51 -1.47 9.67 -9.59
N ARG A 52 -1.46 9.03 -10.75
CA ARG A 52 -0.59 7.91 -11.09
C ARG A 52 -0.05 8.01 -12.51
N ALA A 53 1.07 7.34 -12.76
CA ALA A 53 1.59 7.04 -14.09
C ALA A 53 2.06 5.59 -14.14
N THR A 54 1.93 4.94 -15.28
CA THR A 54 2.34 3.53 -15.45
C THR A 54 3.86 3.40 -15.37
N VAL A 55 4.33 2.39 -14.65
CA VAL A 55 5.76 2.02 -14.59
C VAL A 55 6.11 1.20 -15.84
N PRO A 56 7.28 1.41 -16.46
CA PRO A 56 7.73 0.58 -17.57
C PRO A 56 7.72 -0.93 -17.23
N PRO A 57 7.11 -1.81 -18.06
CA PRO A 57 6.95 -3.24 -17.72
C PRO A 57 8.27 -3.96 -17.42
N ARG A 58 9.36 -3.60 -18.11
CA ARG A 58 10.71 -4.17 -17.87
C ARG A 58 11.24 -3.83 -16.48
N LEU A 59 10.95 -2.63 -15.99
CA LEU A 59 11.35 -2.19 -14.66
C LEU A 59 10.56 -2.97 -13.59
N ALA A 60 9.24 -3.03 -13.74
CA ALA A 60 8.35 -3.78 -12.85
C ALA A 60 8.72 -5.27 -12.75
N ASP A 61 8.97 -5.93 -13.89
CA ASP A 61 9.37 -7.34 -13.92
C ASP A 61 10.78 -7.58 -13.35
N THR A 62 11.68 -6.59 -13.42
CA THR A 62 12.99 -6.67 -12.76
C THR A 62 12.84 -6.60 -11.23
N MET A 63 11.97 -5.71 -10.72
CA MET A 63 11.63 -5.66 -9.30
C MET A 63 10.95 -6.95 -8.83
N ARG A 64 10.02 -7.50 -9.62
CA ARG A 64 9.37 -8.79 -9.37
C ARG A 64 10.39 -9.92 -9.21
N ARG A 65 11.33 -10.06 -10.15
CA ARG A 65 12.40 -11.08 -10.07
C ARG A 65 13.25 -10.91 -8.81
N ARG A 66 13.56 -9.67 -8.42
CA ARG A 66 14.35 -9.38 -7.21
C ARG A 66 13.67 -9.89 -5.94
N ILE A 67 12.34 -9.78 -5.84
CA ILE A 67 11.59 -10.24 -4.65
C ILE A 67 11.13 -11.70 -4.75
N ALA A 68 11.22 -12.35 -5.91
CA ALA A 68 10.69 -13.71 -6.11
C ALA A 68 11.20 -14.74 -5.08
N PRO A 69 12.49 -14.77 -4.68
CA PRO A 69 12.95 -15.68 -3.61
C PRO A 69 12.25 -15.44 -2.27
N LEU A 70 11.97 -14.18 -1.93
CA LEU A 70 11.28 -13.80 -0.69
C LEU A 70 9.80 -14.19 -0.73
N LEU A 71 9.17 -14.12 -1.91
CA LEU A 71 7.80 -14.59 -2.13
C LEU A 71 7.72 -16.12 -2.00
N ALA A 72 8.69 -16.85 -2.52
CA ALA A 72 8.78 -18.30 -2.33
C ALA A 72 8.93 -18.66 -0.86
N GLU A 73 9.86 -18.01 -0.13
CA GLU A 73 10.17 -18.32 1.26
C GLU A 73 9.05 -17.97 2.24
N HIS A 74 8.50 -16.75 2.16
CA HIS A 74 7.59 -16.24 3.19
C HIS A 74 6.11 -16.32 2.82
N PHE A 75 5.78 -16.44 1.53
CA PHE A 75 4.41 -16.55 1.06
C PHE A 75 4.11 -17.91 0.39
N GLY A 76 5.10 -18.77 0.21
CA GLY A 76 4.94 -20.05 -0.49
C GLY A 76 4.57 -19.87 -1.97
N LEU A 77 5.02 -18.77 -2.60
CA LEU A 77 4.70 -18.42 -3.97
C LEU A 77 5.89 -18.65 -4.89
N ASP A 78 6.00 -19.89 -5.39
CA ASP A 78 6.95 -20.29 -6.44
C ASP A 78 6.21 -21.03 -7.56
N PRO A 79 6.13 -20.48 -8.79
CA PRO A 79 6.70 -19.21 -9.21
C PRO A 79 6.00 -17.99 -8.57
N ALA A 80 6.73 -16.88 -8.47
CA ALA A 80 6.17 -15.59 -8.10
C ALA A 80 5.07 -15.16 -9.09
N PRO A 81 3.90 -14.68 -8.64
CA PRO A 81 2.80 -14.28 -9.52
C PRO A 81 3.22 -13.20 -10.53
N ALA A 82 2.53 -13.10 -11.66
CA ALA A 82 2.82 -12.09 -12.68
C ALA A 82 2.54 -10.65 -12.19
N ILE A 83 3.20 -9.65 -12.80
CA ILE A 83 2.79 -8.24 -12.61
C ILE A 83 1.45 -8.05 -13.32
N SER A 84 0.43 -7.64 -12.58
CA SER A 84 -0.85 -7.23 -13.16
C SER A 84 -0.92 -5.71 -13.31
N GLU A 85 -0.50 -4.98 -12.28
CA GLU A 85 -0.52 -3.51 -12.26
C GLU A 85 0.81 -2.97 -11.74
N ALA A 86 1.27 -1.85 -12.30
CA ALA A 86 2.50 -1.18 -11.86
C ALA A 86 2.41 0.34 -12.08
N TYR A 87 2.50 1.11 -11.00
CA TYR A 87 2.29 2.55 -11.01
C TYR A 87 3.32 3.31 -10.17
N TYR A 88 3.78 4.45 -10.67
CA TYR A 88 4.16 5.55 -9.80
C TYR A 88 2.88 6.21 -9.29
N SER A 89 2.82 6.50 -8.01
CA SER A 89 1.63 7.07 -7.36
C SER A 89 2.01 8.23 -6.45
N LEU A 90 1.20 9.29 -6.52
CA LEU A 90 1.28 10.46 -5.66
C LEU A 90 -0.06 10.69 -4.98
N VAL A 91 -0.03 10.86 -3.66
CA VAL A 91 -1.21 11.31 -2.91
C VAL A 91 -1.35 12.82 -3.10
N THR A 92 -2.49 13.26 -3.65
CA THR A 92 -2.72 14.68 -3.97
C THR A 92 -4.07 15.21 -3.54
N THR A 93 -5.00 14.34 -3.14
CA THR A 93 -6.35 14.75 -2.76
C THR A 93 -6.36 15.37 -1.35
N ALA A 94 -6.91 16.57 -1.19
CA ALA A 94 -7.05 17.16 0.13
C ALA A 94 -8.05 16.36 1.00
N PRO A 95 -7.89 16.32 2.34
CA PRO A 95 -8.79 15.62 3.25
C PRO A 95 -10.29 15.91 3.00
N ALA A 96 -10.64 17.18 2.81
CA ALA A 96 -12.00 17.63 2.57
C ALA A 96 -12.62 17.09 1.27
N ASP A 97 -11.78 16.72 0.28
CA ASP A 97 -12.19 16.26 -1.04
C ASP A 97 -12.20 14.72 -1.14
N LEU A 98 -11.88 14.00 -0.06
CA LEU A 98 -11.85 12.55 -0.06
C LEU A 98 -13.25 11.97 -0.26
N ALA A 99 -13.38 11.04 -1.20
CA ALA A 99 -14.56 10.19 -1.31
C ALA A 99 -14.67 9.29 -0.06
N PRO A 100 -15.88 8.86 0.34
CA PRO A 100 -16.06 8.03 1.55
C PRO A 100 -15.16 6.79 1.61
N ILE A 101 -14.96 6.11 0.48
CA ILE A 101 -14.11 4.90 0.39
C ILE A 101 -12.63 5.18 0.66
N GLN A 102 -12.16 6.41 0.44
CA GLN A 102 -10.77 6.82 0.64
C GLN A 102 -10.44 7.16 2.11
N ARG A 103 -11.47 7.20 2.98
CA ARG A 103 -11.36 7.53 4.41
C ARG A 103 -11.24 6.28 5.30
N LEU A 104 -11.28 5.09 4.70
CA LEU A 104 -11.32 3.80 5.37
C LEU A 104 -10.12 2.93 4.95
N PRO A 105 -9.71 1.96 5.79
CA PRO A 105 -8.80 0.89 5.36
C PRO A 105 -9.40 0.13 4.18
N HIS A 106 -8.54 -0.29 3.25
CA HIS A 106 -8.91 -1.07 2.08
C HIS A 106 -8.02 -2.30 1.95
N PHE A 107 -8.35 -3.14 0.99
CA PHE A 107 -7.54 -4.22 0.48
C PHE A 107 -7.58 -4.16 -1.05
N ASP A 108 -6.54 -4.65 -1.71
CA ASP A 108 -6.34 -4.51 -3.17
C ASP A 108 -7.14 -5.54 -3.98
N GLY A 109 -7.52 -6.63 -3.34
CA GLY A 109 -8.29 -7.72 -3.94
C GLY A 109 -8.49 -8.86 -2.96
N VAL A 110 -9.34 -9.82 -3.32
CA VAL A 110 -9.70 -10.94 -2.44
C VAL A 110 -8.86 -12.20 -2.71
N GLU A 111 -8.02 -12.18 -3.73
CA GLU A 111 -7.20 -13.30 -4.11
C GLU A 111 -6.10 -13.52 -3.08
N ARG A 112 -6.03 -14.72 -2.48
CA ARG A 112 -5.03 -15.04 -1.44
C ARG A 112 -3.59 -14.97 -1.95
N ARG A 113 -3.40 -15.09 -3.27
CA ARG A 113 -2.10 -15.03 -3.94
C ARG A 113 -1.75 -13.62 -4.41
N ARG A 114 -2.63 -12.63 -4.22
CA ARG A 114 -2.34 -11.24 -4.57
C ARG A 114 -1.29 -10.69 -3.61
N ILE A 115 -0.21 -10.14 -4.16
CA ILE A 115 0.84 -9.46 -3.41
C ILE A 115 0.87 -8.00 -3.81
N ALA A 116 0.97 -7.11 -2.82
CA ALA A 116 1.26 -5.71 -3.00
C ALA A 116 2.73 -5.44 -2.66
N VAL A 117 3.39 -4.67 -3.54
CA VAL A 117 4.74 -4.14 -3.31
C VAL A 117 4.63 -2.63 -3.34
N LEU A 118 5.16 -1.97 -2.31
CA LEU A 118 5.16 -0.52 -2.20
C LEU A 118 6.57 -0.04 -1.89
N LEU A 119 7.18 0.68 -2.81
CA LEU A 119 8.50 1.31 -2.66
C LEU A 119 8.32 2.81 -2.39
N PHE A 120 8.84 3.29 -1.26
CA PHE A 120 8.84 4.69 -0.91
C PHE A 120 9.96 5.44 -1.65
N LEU A 121 9.61 6.49 -2.37
CA LEU A 121 10.53 7.27 -3.20
C LEU A 121 10.52 8.76 -2.86
N GLY A 122 9.72 9.22 -1.90
CA GLY A 122 9.80 10.59 -1.45
C GLY A 122 10.79 10.78 -0.30
N HIS A 123 11.25 12.02 -0.15
CA HIS A 123 12.22 12.43 0.87
C HIS A 123 11.51 13.03 2.08
N GLY A 124 12.13 12.90 3.25
CA GLY A 124 11.62 13.45 4.52
C GLY A 124 10.52 12.61 5.14
N ASP A 125 9.83 13.17 6.12
CA ASP A 125 8.70 12.51 6.78
C ASP A 125 7.44 12.64 5.93
N GLN A 126 7.12 11.56 5.22
CA GLN A 126 5.91 11.45 4.41
C GLN A 126 4.95 10.37 4.92
N GLY A 127 5.07 10.03 6.21
CA GLY A 127 4.22 9.06 6.87
C GLY A 127 4.63 7.61 6.63
N GLY A 128 3.79 6.83 5.96
CA GLY A 128 4.03 5.38 5.81
C GLY A 128 2.81 4.60 5.32
N THR A 129 2.74 3.33 5.71
CA THR A 129 1.59 2.45 5.50
C THR A 129 1.12 1.92 6.85
N ALA A 130 -0.17 2.12 7.14
CA ALA A 130 -0.80 1.57 8.33
C ALA A 130 -1.62 0.32 7.99
N PHE A 131 -1.60 -0.65 8.88
CA PHE A 131 -2.35 -1.90 8.80
C PHE A 131 -3.42 -1.94 9.88
N TYR A 132 -4.56 -2.54 9.57
CA TYR A 132 -5.77 -2.43 10.39
C TYR A 132 -6.46 -3.77 10.63
N ARG A 133 -7.29 -3.80 11.68
CA ARG A 133 -8.27 -4.85 11.96
C ARG A 133 -9.67 -4.23 12.00
N GLN A 134 -10.64 -4.81 11.31
CA GLN A 134 -12.05 -4.44 11.51
C GLN A 134 -12.52 -5.00 12.85
N ARG A 135 -12.94 -4.15 13.78
CA ARG A 135 -13.20 -4.54 15.17
C ARG A 135 -14.33 -5.57 15.30
N ALA A 136 -15.44 -5.34 14.61
CA ALA A 136 -16.64 -6.16 14.74
C ALA A 136 -16.48 -7.58 14.16
N THR A 137 -15.63 -7.78 13.15
CA THR A 137 -15.33 -9.11 12.59
C THR A 137 -14.06 -9.73 13.15
N GLY A 138 -13.13 -8.91 13.63
CA GLY A 138 -11.77 -9.32 13.97
C GLY A 138 -10.86 -9.53 12.75
N TYR A 139 -11.32 -9.24 11.53
CA TYR A 139 -10.55 -9.49 10.31
C TYR A 139 -9.41 -8.48 10.14
N GLU A 140 -8.23 -8.99 9.82
CA GLU A 140 -7.05 -8.21 9.38
C GLU A 140 -6.84 -8.36 7.87
N SER A 141 -7.39 -9.42 7.27
CA SER A 141 -7.42 -9.67 5.83
C SER A 141 -8.82 -10.10 5.35
N VAL A 142 -9.13 -9.82 4.07
CA VAL A 142 -10.44 -10.10 3.47
C VAL A 142 -10.26 -10.90 2.17
N ASP A 143 -10.51 -12.20 2.23
CA ASP A 143 -10.59 -13.05 1.04
C ASP A 143 -12.05 -13.24 0.57
N GLY A 144 -12.23 -14.00 -0.52
CA GLY A 144 -13.55 -14.21 -1.13
C GLY A 144 -14.56 -14.86 -0.19
N THR A 145 -14.12 -15.63 0.80
CA THR A 145 -15.00 -16.26 1.80
C THR A 145 -15.39 -15.31 2.93
N ARG A 146 -14.63 -14.23 3.13
CA ARG A 146 -14.85 -13.22 4.17
C ARG A 146 -15.60 -11.99 3.66
N LEU A 147 -15.58 -11.75 2.36
CA LEU A 147 -16.03 -10.50 1.73
C LEU A 147 -17.46 -10.11 2.12
N ASP A 148 -18.42 -11.03 2.04
CA ASP A 148 -19.82 -10.73 2.30
C ASP A 148 -20.06 -10.31 3.76
N ARG A 149 -19.45 -11.04 4.71
CA ARG A 149 -19.52 -10.70 6.13
C ARG A 149 -18.81 -9.38 6.42
N PHE A 150 -17.65 -9.14 5.82
CA PHE A 150 -16.91 -7.88 5.97
C PHE A 150 -17.76 -6.69 5.53
N ARG A 151 -18.37 -6.76 4.34
CA ARG A 151 -19.23 -5.71 3.78
C ARG A 151 -20.48 -5.47 4.62
N ALA A 152 -21.21 -6.54 4.96
CA ALA A 152 -22.41 -6.42 5.79
C ALA A 152 -22.12 -5.81 7.16
N THR A 153 -20.95 -6.12 7.73
CA THR A 153 -20.51 -5.54 9.01
C THR A 153 -20.11 -4.07 8.84
N LEU A 154 -19.37 -3.73 7.79
CA LEU A 154 -19.03 -2.32 7.50
C LEU A 154 -20.30 -1.47 7.32
N ASP A 155 -21.30 -1.98 6.60
CA ASP A 155 -22.57 -1.27 6.42
C ASP A 155 -23.32 -1.07 7.74
N ALA A 156 -23.27 -2.05 8.66
CA ALA A 156 -23.86 -1.94 9.99
C ALA A 156 -23.10 -0.94 10.88
N ASP A 157 -21.78 -0.96 10.82
CA ASP A 157 -20.92 -0.05 11.57
C ASP A 157 -21.13 1.39 11.09
N VAL A 158 -21.21 1.63 9.77
CA VAL A 158 -21.51 2.96 9.20
C VAL A 158 -22.90 3.45 9.62
N ARG A 159 -23.91 2.58 9.70
CA ARG A 159 -25.23 2.97 10.25
C ARG A 159 -25.17 3.33 11.74
N THR A 160 -24.26 2.71 12.49
CA THR A 160 -24.15 2.88 13.94
C THR A 160 -23.30 4.09 14.33
N HIS A 161 -22.17 4.27 13.65
CA HIS A 161 -21.15 5.27 13.98
C HIS A 161 -21.13 6.47 13.02
N GLY A 162 -21.88 6.40 11.92
CA GLY A 162 -21.81 7.37 10.84
C GLY A 162 -20.66 7.09 9.86
N LEU A 163 -20.61 7.87 8.77
CA LEU A 163 -19.45 7.86 7.89
C LEU A 163 -18.26 8.53 8.60
N PRO A 164 -17.02 8.04 8.38
CA PRO A 164 -15.83 8.73 8.87
C PRO A 164 -15.75 10.17 8.36
N ASP A 165 -15.17 11.03 9.21
CA ASP A 165 -14.84 12.41 8.87
C ASP A 165 -14.02 12.48 7.57
N ALA A 166 -14.10 13.61 6.88
CA ALA A 166 -13.36 13.87 5.64
C ALA A 166 -11.86 14.05 5.92
N ALA A 167 -11.20 12.92 6.23
CA ALA A 167 -9.81 12.83 6.60
C ALA A 167 -9.23 11.48 6.19
N TYR A 168 -7.91 11.45 6.00
CA TYR A 168 -7.17 10.20 5.97
C TYR A 168 -7.26 9.56 7.36
N ILE A 169 -7.54 8.26 7.42
CA ILE A 169 -7.61 7.54 8.68
C ILE A 169 -6.27 7.63 9.43
N ALA A 170 -6.33 8.05 10.69
CA ALA A 170 -5.18 8.18 11.57
C ALA A 170 -5.46 7.49 12.90
N GLY A 171 -4.72 6.43 13.19
CA GLY A 171 -4.88 5.68 14.43
C GLY A 171 -6.15 4.82 14.46
N ASP A 172 -6.65 4.61 15.67
CA ASP A 172 -7.83 3.80 15.93
C ASP A 172 -9.13 4.58 15.64
N THR A 173 -10.16 3.86 15.22
CA THR A 173 -11.53 4.38 15.08
C THR A 173 -12.52 3.41 15.78
N PRO A 174 -13.81 3.79 15.93
CA PRO A 174 -14.82 2.85 16.41
C PRO A 174 -14.97 1.58 15.55
N MET A 175 -14.64 1.66 14.25
CA MET A 175 -14.77 0.53 13.31
C MET A 175 -13.47 -0.27 13.15
N TYR A 176 -12.32 0.39 13.33
CA TYR A 176 -11.00 -0.20 13.04
C TYR A 176 -10.00 0.03 14.17
N GLU A 177 -9.16 -0.97 14.40
CA GLU A 177 -7.97 -0.90 15.24
C GLU A 177 -6.73 -0.85 14.33
N ARG A 178 -5.80 0.08 14.59
CA ARG A 178 -4.52 0.13 13.88
C ARG A 178 -3.55 -0.83 14.54
N ILE A 179 -3.23 -1.91 13.83
CA ILE A 179 -2.39 -2.99 14.37
C ILE A 179 -0.90 -2.78 14.12
N ALA A 180 -0.53 -2.00 13.10
CA ALA A 180 0.86 -1.68 12.80
C ALA A 180 0.98 -0.43 11.92
N VAL A 181 2.16 0.19 11.95
CA VAL A 181 2.58 1.24 11.00
C VAL A 181 3.98 0.91 10.54
N GLN A 182 4.20 1.02 9.24
CA GLN A 182 5.52 0.96 8.62
C GLN A 182 5.87 2.34 8.09
N PRO A 183 6.92 2.99 8.62
CA PRO A 183 7.26 4.35 8.20
C PRO A 183 7.78 4.35 6.76
N ALA A 184 7.49 5.43 6.05
CA ALA A 184 8.03 5.76 4.75
C ALA A 184 9.49 6.17 4.91
N VAL A 185 10.39 5.23 4.67
CA VAL A 185 11.83 5.49 4.59
C VAL A 185 12.21 5.50 3.12
N PHE A 186 12.99 6.49 2.68
CA PHE A 186 13.41 6.57 1.28
C PHE A 186 14.11 5.27 0.85
N ASN A 187 13.74 4.74 -0.31
CA ASN A 187 14.21 3.46 -0.87
C ASN A 187 13.86 2.21 -0.05
N ARG A 188 12.87 2.29 0.85
CA ARG A 188 12.27 1.14 1.52
C ARG A 188 11.13 0.55 0.69
N ALA A 189 11.17 -0.75 0.46
CA ALA A 189 10.04 -1.50 -0.07
C ALA A 189 9.30 -2.25 1.05
N LEU A 190 7.97 -2.28 0.94
CA LEU A 190 7.09 -3.17 1.69
C LEU A 190 6.53 -4.22 0.74
N VAL A 191 6.48 -5.48 1.18
CA VAL A 191 5.84 -6.58 0.46
C VAL A 191 4.87 -7.30 1.40
N TYR A 192 3.59 -7.34 1.02
CA TYR A 192 2.52 -7.92 1.85
C TYR A 192 1.40 -8.51 0.99
N ALA A 193 0.56 -9.35 1.61
CA ALA A 193 -0.61 -9.90 0.95
C ALA A 193 -1.63 -8.78 0.64
N GLY A 194 -2.03 -8.64 -0.63
CA GLY A 194 -2.90 -7.56 -1.10
C GLY A 194 -4.32 -7.61 -0.51
N ASN A 195 -4.71 -8.75 0.07
CA ASN A 195 -5.99 -8.88 0.78
C ASN A 195 -5.93 -8.37 2.25
N THR A 196 -4.79 -7.85 2.71
CA THR A 196 -4.62 -7.27 4.06
C THR A 196 -5.25 -5.88 4.14
N LEU A 197 -5.96 -5.58 5.22
CA LEU A 197 -6.53 -4.25 5.48
C LEU A 197 -5.43 -3.24 5.77
N HIS A 198 -5.31 -2.24 4.91
CA HIS A 198 -4.28 -1.22 5.01
C HIS A 198 -4.75 0.15 4.49
N CYS A 199 -3.97 1.18 4.78
CA CYS A 199 -4.15 2.52 4.23
C CYS A 199 -2.83 3.29 4.24
N ALA A 200 -2.73 4.35 3.45
CA ALA A 200 -1.65 5.31 3.60
C ALA A 200 -1.73 5.94 5.00
N TYR A 201 -0.63 5.92 5.74
CA TYR A 201 -0.47 6.73 6.94
C TYR A 201 0.17 8.04 6.54
N LEU A 202 -0.50 9.16 6.83
CA LEU A 202 -0.06 10.49 6.42
C LEU A 202 -0.02 11.40 7.65
N PRO A 203 1.11 12.06 7.94
CA PRO A 203 1.14 13.10 8.95
C PRO A 203 0.31 14.32 8.48
N PRO A 204 -0.29 15.09 9.39
CA PRO A 204 -1.12 16.25 9.04
C PRO A 204 -0.42 17.27 8.12
N GLU A 205 0.88 17.43 8.28
CA GLU A 205 1.75 18.35 7.57
C GLU A 205 2.33 17.80 6.25
N VAL A 206 1.92 16.59 5.82
CA VAL A 206 2.43 16.00 4.58
C VAL A 206 2.15 16.89 3.37
N VAL A 207 3.13 17.02 2.48
CA VAL A 207 2.96 17.76 1.23
C VAL A 207 2.10 16.94 0.25
N LEU A 208 0.91 17.43 -0.04
CA LEU A 208 0.02 16.91 -1.08
C LEU A 208 0.30 17.62 -2.40
N SER A 209 1.23 17.07 -3.19
CA SER A 209 1.69 17.66 -4.45
C SER A 209 1.66 16.64 -5.59
N ALA A 210 1.24 17.11 -6.77
CA ALA A 210 1.32 16.33 -8.01
C ALA A 210 2.73 16.34 -8.64
N ASP A 211 3.69 17.08 -8.07
CA ASP A 211 5.09 17.04 -8.47
C ASP A 211 5.78 15.80 -7.84
N PRO A 212 6.27 14.83 -8.65
CA PRO A 212 6.96 13.64 -8.15
C PRO A 212 8.21 13.94 -7.30
N LEU A 213 8.83 15.11 -7.50
CA LEU A 213 10.02 15.49 -6.75
C LEU A 213 9.70 16.08 -5.37
N ALA A 214 8.48 16.57 -5.16
CA ALA A 214 8.06 17.20 -3.90
C ALA A 214 7.03 16.37 -3.11
N GLY A 215 6.14 15.66 -3.80
CA GLY A 215 5.03 14.94 -3.18
C GLY A 215 5.42 13.60 -2.56
N ARG A 216 4.42 12.94 -1.95
CA ARG A 216 4.55 11.58 -1.43
C ARG A 216 4.57 10.55 -2.55
N LEU A 217 5.73 10.39 -3.19
CA LEU A 217 5.92 9.46 -4.29
C LEU A 217 6.13 8.03 -3.79
N THR A 218 5.34 7.12 -4.32
CA THR A 218 5.58 5.68 -4.20
C THR A 218 5.60 5.01 -5.57
N LEU A 219 6.34 3.92 -5.70
CA LEU A 219 6.15 2.96 -6.78
C LEU A 219 5.41 1.75 -6.22
N ASN A 220 4.32 1.36 -6.88
CA ASN A 220 3.42 0.30 -6.46
C ASN A 220 3.39 -0.79 -7.52
N LEU A 221 3.62 -2.04 -7.12
CA LEU A 221 3.41 -3.22 -7.97
C LEU A 221 2.33 -4.09 -7.34
N PHE A 222 1.39 -4.57 -8.14
CA PHE A 222 0.41 -5.56 -7.72
C PHE A 222 0.62 -6.83 -8.54
N LEU A 223 0.85 -7.93 -7.83
CA LEU A 223 1.16 -9.21 -8.42
C LEU A 223 0.00 -10.17 -8.15
N PHE A 224 -0.61 -10.70 -9.20
CA PHE A 224 -1.57 -11.78 -9.09
C PHE A 224 -1.66 -12.50 -10.44
N ASP A 225 -2.00 -13.78 -10.40
CA ASP A 225 -2.33 -14.56 -11.57
C ASP A 225 -3.87 -14.52 -11.71
N ASP A 226 -4.38 -14.29 -12.93
CA ASP A 226 -5.83 -14.30 -13.22
C ASP A 226 -6.50 -15.64 -12.85
#